data_AF-A0A0L0NDP9-F1
#
_entry.id   AF-A0A0L0NDP9-F1
#
_cell.length_a   1.000
_cell.length_b   1.000
_cell.length_c   1.000
_cell.angle_alpha   90.00
_cell.angle_beta   90.00
_cell.angle_gamma   90.00
#
_symmetry.space_group_name_H-M   'P 1'
#
loop_
_entity.id
_entity.type
_entity.pdbx_description
1 polymer ?
#
loop_
_entity_poly.entity_id
_entity_poly.type
_entity_poly.pdbx_seq_one_letter_code
_entity_poly.pdbx_strand_id
1 'polypeptide(L)'
;MKSAIAKQTGGCLASDPEIVPLTFFHDSRHFAHDAVPYPRIAIERNLPRQNATNMSPATLWLWGASGSITLDGTPDHGFEETSRESHERLKGAAKLLRDR
;
A
#
# COMPACT_ATOMS: atom_id res chain seq x y z
N MET A 1 10.98 -11.03 -0.25
CA MET A 1 9.64 -10.63 0.22
C MET A 1 8.59 -10.71 -0.89
N LYS A 2 8.82 -10.07 -2.06
CA LYS A 2 7.91 -10.12 -3.23
C LYS A 2 7.43 -11.53 -3.64
N SER A 3 8.31 -12.54 -3.61
CA SER A 3 7.96 -13.93 -3.97
C SER A 3 7.11 -14.67 -2.93
N ALA A 4 7.16 -14.28 -1.66
CA ALA A 4 6.37 -14.93 -0.59
C ALA A 4 4.90 -14.48 -0.64
N ILE A 5 4.69 -13.19 -0.91
CA ILE A 5 3.37 -12.58 -1.12
C ILE A 5 2.68 -13.26 -2.30
N ALA A 6 3.32 -13.29 -3.48
CA ALA A 6 2.77 -13.93 -4.68
C ALA A 6 2.40 -15.42 -4.50
N LYS A 7 3.10 -16.14 -3.62
CA LYS A 7 2.82 -17.56 -3.32
C LYS A 7 1.66 -17.77 -2.35
N GLN A 8 1.38 -16.82 -1.45
CA GLN A 8 0.23 -16.89 -0.54
C GLN A 8 -1.09 -16.46 -1.19
N THR A 9 -1.05 -15.62 -2.24
CA THR A 9 -2.25 -15.01 -2.83
C THR A 9 -3.01 -15.89 -3.85
N GLY A 10 -2.62 -17.16 -4.06
CA GLY A 10 -3.39 -18.10 -4.89
C GLY A 10 -3.91 -17.50 -6.20
N GLY A 11 -3.05 -16.83 -6.98
CA GLY A 11 -3.36 -16.30 -8.31
C GLY A 11 -4.47 -15.24 -8.43
N CYS A 12 -5.08 -14.75 -7.34
CA CYS A 12 -6.36 -14.03 -7.45
C CYS A 12 -6.30 -12.52 -7.17
N LEU A 13 -5.33 -11.96 -6.44
CA LEU A 13 -5.43 -10.56 -6.00
C LEU A 13 -4.14 -9.76 -6.20
N ALA A 14 -4.32 -8.61 -6.87
CA ALA A 14 -3.35 -7.63 -7.39
C ALA A 14 -2.59 -8.05 -8.67
N SER A 15 -2.94 -7.40 -9.79
CA SER A 15 -2.15 -7.39 -11.03
C SER A 15 -0.75 -6.77 -10.82
N ASP A 16 -0.57 -6.04 -9.73
CA ASP A 16 0.66 -5.39 -9.34
C ASP A 16 1.12 -5.84 -7.95
N PRO A 17 2.22 -6.62 -7.82
CA PRO A 17 2.70 -7.12 -6.54
C PRO A 17 3.25 -6.03 -5.62
N GLU A 18 3.36 -4.78 -6.08
CA GLU A 18 3.77 -3.64 -5.27
C GLU A 18 2.60 -2.83 -4.69
N ILE A 19 1.36 -3.18 -5.04
CA ILE A 19 0.14 -2.59 -4.48
C ILE A 19 -0.65 -3.70 -3.78
N VAL A 20 -0.81 -3.57 -2.46
CA VAL A 20 -1.59 -4.51 -1.67
C VAL A 20 -2.82 -3.79 -1.13
N PRO A 21 -4.05 -4.16 -1.57
CA PRO A 21 -5.26 -3.58 -1.03
C PRO A 21 -5.44 -4.02 0.43
N LEU A 22 -5.83 -3.08 1.27
CA LEU A 22 -6.10 -3.25 2.70
C LEU A 22 -7.42 -2.55 3.07
N THR A 23 -7.90 -2.89 4.26
CA THR A 23 -9.04 -2.24 4.90
C THR A 23 -8.58 -1.75 6.26
N PHE A 24 -8.85 -0.48 6.56
CA PHE A 24 -8.67 0.09 7.89
C PHE A 24 -9.97 -0.02 8.69
N PHE A 25 -9.93 -0.75 9.80
CA PHE A 25 -11.05 -0.94 10.72
C PHE A 25 -10.96 0.08 11.85
N HIS A 26 -11.86 1.07 11.88
CA HIS A 26 -11.76 2.22 12.78
C HIS A 26 -11.91 1.85 14.26
N ASP A 27 -12.90 1.01 14.61
CA ASP A 27 -13.19 0.69 16.01
C ASP A 27 -12.05 -0.08 16.70
N SER A 28 -11.34 -0.91 15.93
CA SER A 28 -10.21 -1.71 16.40
C SER A 28 -8.85 -1.15 15.97
N ARG A 29 -8.83 -0.02 15.25
CA ARG A 29 -7.66 0.74 14.79
C ARG A 29 -6.57 -0.13 14.17
N HIS A 30 -6.94 -0.93 13.18
CA HIS A 30 -5.97 -1.76 12.49
C HIS A 30 -6.23 -1.86 10.99
N PHE A 31 -5.15 -2.11 10.25
CA PHE A 31 -5.19 -2.50 8.86
C PHE A 31 -5.18 -4.02 8.75
N ALA A 32 -6.03 -4.56 7.87
CA ALA A 32 -6.02 -5.97 7.51
C ALA A 32 -6.35 -6.14 6.03
N HIS A 33 -5.96 -7.27 5.46
CA HIS A 33 -6.39 -7.67 4.13
C HIS A 33 -7.63 -8.55 4.25
N ASP A 34 -8.64 -8.34 3.41
CA ASP A 34 -9.94 -9.00 3.56
C ASP A 34 -9.89 -10.51 3.20
N ALA A 35 -9.15 -10.87 2.16
CA ALA A 35 -9.10 -12.24 1.65
C ALA A 35 -7.88 -13.08 2.10
N VAL A 36 -6.79 -12.45 2.54
CA VAL A 36 -5.50 -13.11 2.77
C VAL A 36 -5.08 -12.92 4.24
N PRO A 37 -4.63 -13.97 4.95
CA PRO A 37 -4.31 -13.90 6.37
C PRO A 37 -2.93 -13.24 6.62
N TYR A 38 -2.73 -12.03 6.11
CA TYR A 38 -1.53 -11.25 6.42
C TYR A 38 -1.53 -10.77 7.88
N PRO A 39 -0.34 -10.51 8.46
CA PRO A 39 -0.24 -9.84 9.74
C PRO A 39 -1.04 -8.53 9.73
N ARG A 40 -1.80 -8.30 10.80
CA ARG A 40 -2.55 -7.06 11.00
C ARG A 40 -1.61 -5.98 11.52
N ILE A 41 -1.81 -4.75 11.08
CA ILE A 41 -1.04 -3.59 11.56
C ILE A 41 -1.96 -2.74 12.41
N ALA A 42 -1.77 -2.77 13.73
CA ALA A 42 -2.54 -1.95 14.65
C ALA A 42 -1.82 -0.61 14.90
N ILE A 43 -2.59 0.46 15.05
CA ILE A 43 -2.09 1.79 15.39
C ILE A 43 -2.81 2.33 16.63
N GLU A 44 -2.13 3.21 17.36
CA GLU A 44 -2.66 3.75 18.63
C GLU A 44 -3.79 4.75 18.42
N ARG A 45 -3.78 5.46 17.28
CA ARG A 45 -4.70 6.54 16.96
C ARG A 45 -5.64 6.14 15.84
N ASN A 46 -6.86 6.65 15.88
CA ASN A 46 -7.80 6.46 14.78
C ASN A 46 -7.45 7.42 13.64
N LEU A 47 -7.63 6.98 12.40
CA LEU A 47 -7.56 7.83 11.22
C LEU A 47 -8.93 8.45 10.92
N PRO A 48 -8.99 9.60 10.22
CA PRO A 48 -10.24 10.22 9.81
C PRO A 48 -11.13 9.24 9.03
N ARG A 49 -12.42 9.19 9.37
CA ARG A 49 -13.40 8.40 8.63
C ARG A 49 -13.75 9.10 7.32
N GLN A 50 -13.76 8.34 6.23
CA GLN A 50 -14.10 8.87 4.90
C GLN A 50 -15.61 8.85 4.62
N ASN A 51 -16.34 8.01 5.36
CA ASN A 51 -17.79 7.89 5.31
C ASN A 51 -18.32 7.40 6.66
N ALA A 52 -19.62 7.14 6.78
CA ALA A 52 -20.25 6.70 8.03
C ALA A 52 -19.92 5.25 8.45
N THR A 53 -19.20 4.50 7.61
CA THR A 53 -18.89 3.09 7.84
C THR A 53 -17.74 2.91 8.84
N ASN A 54 -17.61 1.72 9.42
CA ASN A 54 -16.47 1.34 10.26
C ASN A 54 -15.20 0.97 9.50
N MET A 55 -15.25 1.02 8.18
CA MET A 55 -14.18 0.58 7.31
C MET A 55 -13.84 1.69 6.34
N SER A 56 -12.55 1.96 6.20
CA SER A 56 -12.03 2.79 5.11
C SER A 56 -11.11 1.95 4.23
N PRO A 57 -11.24 2.03 2.90
CA PRO A 57 -10.31 1.38 1.98
C PRO A 57 -8.90 1.98 2.16
N ALA A 58 -7.89 1.14 2.05
CA ALA A 58 -6.50 1.51 2.23
C ALA A 58 -5.59 0.75 1.28
N THR A 59 -4.41 1.28 1.02
CA THR A 59 -3.42 0.65 0.16
C THR A 59 -2.08 0.59 0.87
N LEU A 60 -1.47 -0.60 0.89
CA LEU A 60 -0.07 -0.80 1.24
C LEU A 60 0.78 -0.78 -0.03
N TRP A 61 1.65 0.21 -0.11
CA TRP A 61 2.61 0.43 -1.18
C TRP A 61 3.93 -0.23 -0.82
N LEU A 62 4.40 -1.15 -1.66
CA LEU A 62 5.64 -1.93 -1.46
C LEU A 62 6.77 -1.52 -2.42
N TRP A 63 6.58 -0.40 -3.13
CA TRP A 63 7.61 0.20 -3.98
C TRP A 63 8.50 1.16 -3.15
N GLY A 64 9.67 1.50 -3.68
CA GLY A 64 10.64 2.34 -2.97
C GLY A 64 11.36 1.61 -1.81
N ALA A 65 11.89 2.38 -0.86
CA ALA A 65 12.74 1.86 0.22
C ALA A 65 12.00 1.59 1.53
N SER A 66 10.93 2.32 1.82
CA SER A 66 10.31 2.36 3.15
C SER A 66 8.99 1.60 3.24
N GLY A 67 8.28 1.46 2.12
CA GLY A 67 6.86 1.08 2.10
C GLY A 67 5.97 2.11 2.80
N SER A 68 4.75 2.29 2.32
CA SER A 68 3.80 3.24 2.90
C SER A 68 2.38 2.68 2.92
N ILE A 69 1.54 3.19 3.81
CA ILE A 69 0.12 2.85 3.87
C ILE A 69 -0.69 4.14 3.82
N THR A 70 -1.64 4.22 2.90
CA THR A 70 -2.53 5.38 2.74
C THR A 70 -3.99 4.93 2.77
N LEU A 71 -4.90 5.83 3.18
CA LEU A 71 -6.33 5.62 2.98
C LEU A 71 -6.71 6.05 1.57
N ASP A 72 -7.49 5.23 0.86
CA ASP A 72 -7.74 5.47 -0.57
C ASP A 72 -8.66 6.67 -0.78
N GLY A 73 -8.38 7.50 -1.78
CA GLY A 73 -9.14 8.74 -2.01
C GLY A 73 -8.77 9.90 -1.07
N THR A 74 -7.71 9.76 -0.28
CA THR A 74 -7.09 10.90 0.43
C THR A 74 -6.01 11.57 -0.42
N PRO A 75 -5.60 12.81 -0.11
CA PRO A 75 -4.46 13.46 -0.77
C PRO A 75 -3.17 12.63 -0.69
N ASP A 76 -2.94 11.93 0.43
CA ASP A 76 -1.76 11.08 0.60
C ASP A 76 -1.76 9.90 -0.38
N HIS A 77 -2.93 9.34 -0.70
CA HIS A 77 -3.05 8.29 -1.71
C HIS A 77 -2.67 8.80 -3.11
N GLY A 78 -3.17 9.97 -3.52
CA GLY A 78 -2.80 10.56 -4.81
C GLY A 78 -1.32 10.99 -4.89
N PHE A 79 -0.76 11.43 -3.76
CA PHE A 79 0.67 11.70 -3.66
C PHE A 79 1.51 10.43 -3.90
N GLU A 80 1.14 9.31 -3.29
CA GLU A 80 1.90 8.06 -3.46
C GLU A 80 1.76 7.45 -4.85
N GLU A 81 0.60 7.56 -5.48
CA GLU A 81 0.42 7.19 -6.87
C GLU A 81 1.36 7.98 -7.79
N THR A 82 1.37 9.32 -7.66
CA THR A 82 2.22 10.21 -8.47
C THR A 82 3.71 10.00 -8.19
N SER A 83 4.07 9.80 -6.92
CA SER A 83 5.46 9.54 -6.51
C SER A 83 5.96 8.23 -7.08
N ARG A 84 5.11 7.20 -7.13
CA ARG A 84 5.44 5.93 -7.76
C ARG A 84 5.66 6.07 -9.26
N GLU A 85 4.74 6.73 -9.96
CA GLU A 85 4.88 6.97 -11.40
C GLU A 85 6.18 7.70 -11.72
N SER A 86 6.49 8.73 -10.93
CA SER A 86 7.74 9.48 -11.04
C SER A 86 8.96 8.59 -10.80
N HIS A 87 8.92 7.72 -9.78
CA HIS A 87 9.98 6.76 -9.50
C HIS A 87 10.26 5.84 -10.68
N GLU A 88 9.21 5.20 -11.24
CA GLU A 88 9.39 4.29 -12.38
C GLU A 88 9.91 5.01 -13.63
N ARG A 89 9.44 6.23 -13.91
CA ARG A 89 9.96 7.06 -15.02
C ARG A 89 11.44 7.41 -14.85
N LEU A 90 11.86 7.74 -13.62
CA LEU A 90 13.23 8.18 -13.33
C LEU A 90 14.22 7.04 -13.13
N LYS A 91 13.74 5.81 -12.90
CA LYS A 91 14.57 4.62 -12.64
C LYS A 91 15.66 4.39 -13.68
N GLY A 92 15.34 4.58 -14.96
CA GLY A 92 16.30 4.48 -16.06
C GLY A 92 17.38 5.57 -16.00
N ALA A 93 16.98 6.82 -15.74
CA ALA A 93 17.91 7.94 -15.62
C ALA A 93 18.81 7.82 -14.39
N ALA A 94 18.24 7.42 -13.24
CA ALA A 94 19.00 7.17 -12.01
C ALA A 94 20.08 6.11 -12.22
N LYS A 95 19.82 5.08 -13.03
CA LYS A 95 20.83 4.06 -13.38
C LYS A 95 21.99 4.64 -14.18
N LEU A 96 21.74 5.56 -15.10
CA LEU A 96 22.78 6.20 -15.92
C LEU A 96 23.68 7.15 -15.11
N LEU A 97 23.16 7.72 -14.02
CA LEU A 97 23.85 8.68 -13.17
C LEU A 97 24.59 8.03 -11.99
N ARG A 98 24.53 6.70 -11.85
CA ARG A 98 25.04 5.98 -10.68
C ARG A 98 26.58 5.96 -10.59
N ASP A 99 27.25 6.02 -11.73
CA ASP A 99 28.70 5.76 -11.86
C ASP A 99 29.49 7.02 -12.23
N ARG A 100 28.94 8.20 -11.91
CA ARG A 100 29.61 9.50 -12.06
C ARG A 100 30.01 10.01 -10.69
#